data_AF-A0A960LBQ4-F1
#
_entry.id   AF-A0A960LBQ4-F1
#
_cell.length_a   1.000
_cell.length_b   1.000
_cell.length_c   1.000
_cell.angle_alpha   90.00
_cell.angle_beta   90.00
_cell.angle_gamma   90.00
#
_symmetry.space_group_name_H-M   'P 1'
#
loop_
_entity.id
_entity.type
_entity.pdbx_description
1 polymer ?
#
loop_
_entity_poly.entity_id
_entity_poly.type
_entity_poly.pdbx_seq_one_letter_code
_entity_poly.pdbx_strand_id
1 'polypeptide(L)' 'MSRIPSFAHVPLMDEAAPAAPRRKIAEGAAGAPTWRTPEGLDLRPIYSAADLEGVDHLGGMPGMAPYV' A
#
# COMPACT_ATOMS: atom_id res chain seq x y z
N MET A 1 29.15 -26.06 -4.33
CA MET A 1 28.36 -26.42 -3.12
C MET A 1 27.76 -25.14 -2.56
N SER A 2 26.48 -24.88 -2.81
CA SER A 2 25.81 -23.68 -2.30
C SER A 2 25.49 -23.88 -0.81
N ARG A 3 26.05 -23.02 0.06
CA ARG A 3 25.72 -22.98 1.49
C ARG A 3 24.42 -22.19 1.64
N ILE A 4 23.38 -22.84 2.18
CA ILE A 4 22.14 -22.15 2.55
C ILE A 4 22.50 -21.06 3.58
N PRO A 5 22.13 -19.79 3.36
CA PRO A 5 22.38 -18.72 4.33
C PRO A 5 21.65 -18.97 5.65
N SER A 6 22.27 -18.63 6.77
CA SER A 6 21.64 -18.68 8.10
C SER A 6 20.97 -17.34 8.42
N PHE A 7 19.67 -17.37 8.73
CA PHE A 7 18.87 -16.19 9.09
C PHE A 7 18.56 -16.10 10.59
N ALA A 8 19.14 -16.98 11.42
CA ALA A 8 18.81 -17.10 12.85
C ALA A 8 19.03 -15.80 13.66
N HIS A 9 19.86 -14.88 13.16
CA HIS A 9 20.19 -13.61 13.80
C HIS A 9 19.96 -12.40 12.91
N VAL A 10 19.31 -12.58 11.75
CA VAL A 10 18.95 -11.45 10.88
C VAL A 10 17.65 -10.86 11.44
N PRO A 11 17.65 -9.61 11.92
CA PRO A 11 16.43 -8.99 12.41
C PRO A 11 15.45 -8.80 11.25
N LEU A 12 14.17 -9.02 11.53
CA LEU A 12 13.11 -8.87 10.53
C LEU A 12 12.94 -7.41 10.08
N MET A 13 13.08 -6.48 11.03
CA MET A 13 13.02 -5.04 10.80
C MET A 13 14.45 -4.48 10.90
N ASP A 14 14.85 -3.74 9.88
CA ASP A 14 16.00 -2.84 9.95
C ASP A 14 15.45 -1.43 10.23
N GLU A 15 15.60 -0.99 11.48
CA GLU A 15 15.08 0.30 11.98
C GLU A 15 15.67 1.50 11.21
N ALA A 16 16.79 1.32 10.50
CA ALA A 16 17.43 2.34 9.68
C ALA A 16 17.16 2.19 8.18
N ALA A 17 16.50 1.11 7.74
CA ALA A 17 16.25 0.90 6.33
C ALA A 17 15.19 1.89 5.80
N PRO A 18 15.48 2.61 4.71
CA PRO A 18 14.46 3.41 4.07
C PRO A 18 13.31 2.51 3.62
N ALA A 19 12.07 2.99 3.78
CA ALA A 19 10.90 2.29 3.26
C ALA A 19 11.17 1.84 1.81
N ALA A 20 11.01 0.54 1.54
CA ALA A 20 11.30 -0.02 0.23
C ALA A 20 10.65 0.81 -0.88
N PRO A 21 11.33 1.06 -2.02
CA PRO A 21 10.85 1.99 -3.03
C PRO A 21 9.55 1.50 -3.66
N ARG A 22 8.42 2.02 -3.16
CA ARG A 22 7.06 1.82 -3.69
C ARG A 22 6.88 2.34 -5.13
N ARG A 23 7.88 3.06 -5.64
CA ARG A 23 7.92 3.56 -7.02
C ARG A 23 7.96 2.42 -8.05
N LYS A 24 8.66 1.31 -7.78
CA LYS A 24 8.77 0.19 -8.74
C LYS A 24 7.47 -0.60 -8.93
N ILE A 25 6.69 -0.73 -7.86
CA ILE A 25 5.35 -1.38 -7.92
C ILE A 25 4.35 -0.48 -8.67
N ALA A 26 4.35 0.83 -8.40
CA ALA A 26 3.51 1.78 -9.12
C ALA A 26 3.87 1.86 -10.62
N GLU A 27 5.16 1.81 -10.96
CA GLU A 27 5.65 1.81 -12.34
C GLU A 27 5.26 0.53 -13.09
N GLY A 28 5.29 -0.63 -12.43
CA GLY A 28 4.76 -1.89 -12.99
C GLY A 28 3.24 -1.88 -13.20
N ALA A 29 2.50 -1.11 -12.38
CA ALA A 29 1.06 -0.94 -12.51
C ALA A 29 0.64 0.21 -13.44
N ALA A 30 1.56 1.10 -13.83
CA ALA A 30 1.27 2.25 -14.69
C ALA A 30 0.76 1.86 -16.09
N GLY A 31 1.01 0.61 -16.51
CA GLY A 31 0.48 0.04 -17.75
C GLY A 31 -0.76 -0.85 -17.59
N ALA A 32 -1.23 -1.08 -16.36
CA ALA A 32 -2.40 -1.93 -16.13
C ALA A 32 -3.69 -1.14 -16.37
N PRO A 33 -4.67 -1.71 -17.10
CA PRO A 33 -5.89 -1.02 -17.46
C PRO A 33 -6.76 -0.74 -16.24
N THR A 34 -7.40 0.43 -16.23
CA THR A 34 -8.43 0.78 -15.25
C THR A 34 -9.72 0.05 -15.59
N TRP A 35 -10.40 -0.49 -14.58
CA TRP A 35 -11.72 -1.08 -14.76
C TRP A 35 -12.82 -0.05 -14.46
N ARG A 36 -13.72 0.14 -15.43
CA ARG A 36 -14.92 0.96 -15.27
C ARG A 36 -16.04 0.15 -14.63
N THR A 37 -16.46 0.54 -13.43
CA THR A 37 -17.56 -0.12 -12.73
C THR A 37 -18.93 0.34 -13.23
N PRO A 38 -20.01 -0.44 -12.98
CA PRO A 38 -21.38 -0.03 -13.29
C PRO A 38 -21.82 1.27 -12.60
N GLU A 39 -21.25 1.59 -11.43
CA GLU A 39 -21.51 2.81 -10.66
C GLU A 39 -20.80 4.04 -11.28
N GLY A 40 -20.02 3.85 -12.33
CA GLY A 40 -19.29 4.91 -13.01
C GLY A 40 -17.98 5.31 -12.31
N LEU A 41 -17.32 4.37 -11.63
CA LEU A 41 -16.02 4.58 -11.01
C LEU A 41 -14.90 3.96 -11.85
N ASP A 42 -13.75 4.64 -11.91
CA ASP A 42 -12.53 4.18 -12.55
C ASP A 42 -11.61 3.57 -11.48
N LEU A 43 -11.62 2.24 -11.39
CA LEU A 43 -10.79 1.52 -10.42
C LEU A 43 -9.36 1.35 -10.93
N ARG A 44 -8.42 2.02 -10.26
CA ARG A 44 -6.98 1.88 -10.53
C ARG A 44 -6.45 0.56 -9.96
N PRO A 45 -5.41 -0.04 -10.57
CA PRO A 45 -4.84 -1.30 -10.09
C PRO A 45 -4.11 -1.20 -8.74
N ILE A 46 -3.60 -0.02 -8.39
CA ILE A 46 -2.86 0.23 -7.14
C ILE A 46 -3.29 1.57 -6.56
N TYR A 47 -3.48 1.57 -5.24
CA TYR A 47 -3.67 2.77 -4.41
C TYR A 47 -2.57 2.84 -3.36
N SER A 48 -2.27 4.05 -2.90
CA SER A 48 -1.19 4.39 -1.99
C SER A 48 -1.68 5.33 -0.89
N ALA A 49 -0.83 5.61 0.10
CA ALA A 49 -1.15 6.55 1.16
C ALA A 49 -1.47 7.97 0.65
N ALA A 50 -0.95 8.36 -0.53
CA ALA A 50 -1.27 9.64 -1.15
C ALA A 50 -2.74 9.72 -1.60
N ASP A 51 -3.39 8.58 -1.88
CA ASP A 51 -4.78 8.56 -2.32
C ASP A 51 -5.78 8.74 -1.17
N LEU A 52 -5.28 8.84 0.07
CA LEU A 52 -6.07 9.20 1.25
C LEU A 52 -6.13 10.71 1.49
N GLU A 53 -5.42 11.51 0.68
CA GLU A 53 -5.47 12.97 0.76
C GLU A 53 -6.91 13.47 0.59
N GLY A 54 -7.39 14.28 1.54
CA GLY A 54 -8.76 14.81 1.56
C GLY A 54 -9.81 13.87 2.16
N VAL A 55 -9.42 12.71 2.72
CA VAL A 55 -10.35 11.85 3.48
C VAL A 55 -10.35 12.27 4.96
N ASP A 56 -11.35 13.05 5.35
CA ASP A 56 -11.38 13.73 6.66
C ASP A 56 -11.81 12.86 7.86
N HIS A 57 -12.31 11.66 7.62
CA HIS A 57 -12.90 10.78 8.65
C HIS A 57 -12.02 9.56 8.98
N LEU A 58 -10.73 9.62 8.66
CA LEU A 58 -9.78 8.58 9.04
C LEU A 58 -9.52 8.60 10.56
N GLY A 59 -9.36 7.43 11.16
CA GLY A 59 -9.00 7.31 12.59
C GLY A 59 -10.15 7.52 13.58
N GLY A 60 -11.40 7.44 13.12
CA GLY A 60 -12.57 7.46 14.00
C GLY A 60 -12.73 6.22 14.88
N MET A 61 -13.75 6.22 15.74
CA MET A 61 -14.12 5.07 16.57
C MET A 61 -15.55 4.60 16.26
N PRO A 62 -15.82 3.28 16.31
CA PRO A 62 -17.17 2.75 16.12
C PRO A 62 -18.17 3.40 17.09
N GLY A 63 -19.33 3.81 16.57
CA GLY A 63 -20.39 4.44 17.37
C GLY A 63 -20.21 5.94 17.63
N MET A 64 -19.17 6.57 17.06
CA MET A 64 -18.96 8.02 17.10
C MET A 64 -19.21 8.62 15.71
N ALA A 65 -19.81 9.81 15.63
CA ALA A 65 -20.00 10.52 14.37
C ALA A 65 -18.65 10.73 13.64
N PRO A 66 -18.55 10.62 12.30
CA PRO A 66 -19.63 10.45 11.31
C PRO A 66 -20.06 8.99 11.06
N TYR A 67 -19.70 8.04 11.93
CA TYR A 67 -20.13 6.64 11.90
C TYR A 67 -19.64 5.82 10.69
N VAL A 68 -18.43 6.13 10.23
CA VAL A 68 -17.68 5.43 9.18
C VAL A 68 -16.43 4.76 9.73
#